data_AF-A0A6G6J8G4-F1
#
_entry.id   AF-A0A6G6J8G4-F1
#
_cell.length_a   1.000
_cell.length_b   1.000
_cell.length_c   1.000
_cell.angle_alpha   90.00
_cell.angle_beta   90.00
_cell.angle_gamma   90.00
#
_symmetry.space_group_name_H-M   'P 1'
#
loop_
_entity.id
_entity.type
_entity.pdbx_description
1 polymer ?
#
loop_
_entity_poly.entity_id
_entity_poly.type
_entity_poly.pdbx_seq_one_letter_code
_entity_poly.pdbx_strand_id
1 'polypeptide(L)'
;MRSFGILVLLALLSVLGGCATNPATGKSDFVMMSEQSELEMGQKYSQEIAKQYPRYEDAKLQAYVQQVGERVARAGDRPQLQYHFTVIDTPDINAFALPGGYIYIHRGLMAYLGSEAELAAVLGHEVGHVTARHSVKQQSQSSAWSILGQAVALGTGVGAAADLTNVLGTAFVRGYGRDMELEADGLGAKYLARAGYDPTAMIQVVRVLKNQEDFARDEAARKGQAAQPVGYHGLFDTHPDNDERLKQVLGPAQALAGSGQREVAAERYLKAIDGMPFGDSAASGVRRGQSFYHSELDFTLTYPAGWGILNQPTALVGYTADQQAYIGMKLVPRDGQLTPAEYLRKGAGGRLSNEESFQQNGLDVATGVVPGNPARRAAVVYQKDHAYLFIGVVKGRASLESEDDHFMQVIRSFRPMRADEQKLAQPRRIAVVQVKSGQTVEQFAKAETGPESDSINRIRLLNDLYPTGQPKPGDWLKVVR
;
A
#
# COMPACT_ATOMS: atom_id res chain seq x y z
N MET A 1 -15.42 5.05 -52.38
CA MET A 1 -14.34 4.32 -51.67
C MET A 1 -13.10 5.18 -51.39
N ARG A 2 -12.60 5.98 -52.34
CA ARG A 2 -11.44 6.87 -52.10
C ARG A 2 -11.66 7.95 -51.02
N SER A 3 -12.86 8.52 -50.93
CA SER A 3 -13.19 9.57 -49.95
C SER A 3 -13.32 9.05 -48.51
N PHE A 4 -13.69 7.78 -48.33
CA PHE A 4 -13.80 7.15 -47.00
C PHE A 4 -12.42 6.86 -46.41
N GLY A 5 -11.46 6.44 -47.25
CA GLY A 5 -10.06 6.26 -46.84
C GLY A 5 -9.38 7.57 -46.42
N ILE A 6 -9.69 8.69 -47.09
CA ILE A 6 -9.16 10.02 -46.74
C ILE A 6 -9.75 10.51 -45.41
N LEU A 7 -11.04 10.27 -45.14
CA LEU A 7 -11.68 10.61 -43.86
C LEU A 7 -11.15 9.78 -42.68
N VAL A 8 -10.89 8.48 -42.89
CA VAL A 8 -10.25 7.62 -41.87
C VAL A 8 -8.80 8.04 -41.64
N LEU A 9 -8.04 8.40 -42.69
CA LEU A 9 -6.68 8.89 -42.55
C LEU A 9 -6.61 10.25 -41.83
N LEU A 10 -7.54 11.18 -42.12
CA LEU A 10 -7.67 12.46 -41.44
C LEU A 10 -8.13 12.32 -39.98
N ALA A 11 -8.99 11.33 -39.67
CA ALA A 11 -9.36 10.98 -38.31
C ALA A 11 -8.18 10.36 -37.54
N LEU A 12 -7.36 9.51 -38.18
CA LEU A 12 -6.12 9.00 -37.60
C LEU A 12 -5.07 10.10 -37.39
N LEU A 13 -4.95 11.05 -38.32
CA LEU A 13 -4.02 12.19 -38.22
C LEU A 13 -4.44 13.21 -37.15
N SER A 14 -5.73 13.32 -36.81
CA SER A 14 -6.19 14.19 -35.72
C SER A 14 -6.00 13.59 -34.33
N VAL A 15 -5.83 12.26 -34.21
CA VAL A 15 -5.41 11.61 -32.94
C VAL A 15 -3.90 11.75 -32.69
N LEU A 16 -3.10 12.04 -33.72
CA LEU A 16 -1.65 12.25 -33.62
C LEU A 16 -1.26 13.67 -33.12
N GLY A 17 -2.23 14.55 -32.86
CA GLY A 17 -2.00 15.93 -32.39
C GLY A 17 -1.78 16.11 -30.88
N GLY A 18 -1.69 15.02 -30.10
CA GLY A 18 -1.55 15.07 -28.64
C GLY A 18 -0.13 15.35 -28.15
N CYS A 19 0.50 16.45 -28.56
CA CYS A 19 1.76 16.90 -27.95
C CYS A 19 1.44 17.92 -26.86
N ALA A 20 1.70 17.59 -25.59
CA ALA A 20 1.61 18.54 -24.48
C ALA A 20 3.01 18.77 -23.90
N THR A 21 3.32 20.02 -23.56
CA THR A 21 4.58 20.36 -22.92
C THR A 21 4.60 19.83 -21.49
N ASN A 22 5.63 19.07 -21.13
CA ASN A 22 5.93 18.68 -19.76
C ASN A 22 6.32 19.93 -18.96
N PRO A 23 5.52 20.32 -17.95
CA PRO A 23 5.77 21.53 -17.18
C PRO A 23 7.12 21.53 -16.46
N ALA A 24 7.65 20.36 -16.10
CA ALA A 24 8.89 20.23 -15.35
C ALA A 24 10.15 20.38 -16.24
N THR A 25 10.11 19.84 -17.46
CA THR A 25 11.29 19.77 -18.34
C THR A 25 11.20 20.69 -19.56
N GLY A 26 10.02 21.23 -19.87
CA GLY A 26 9.78 22.01 -21.09
C GLY A 26 9.77 21.18 -22.38
N LYS A 27 9.93 19.85 -22.30
CA LYS A 27 9.89 18.96 -23.47
C LYS A 27 8.45 18.70 -23.91
N SER A 28 8.25 18.47 -25.21
CA SER A 28 6.95 18.04 -25.73
C SER A 28 6.82 16.53 -25.55
N ASP A 29 5.85 16.10 -24.76
CA ASP A 29 5.55 14.69 -24.54
C ASP A 29 4.23 14.32 -25.23
N PHE A 30 4.13 13.06 -25.68
CA PHE A 30 2.88 12.53 -26.22
C PHE A 30 1.88 12.32 -25.08
N VAL A 31 0.85 13.16 -25.05
CA VAL A 31 -0.22 13.18 -24.08
C VAL A 31 -1.54 13.39 -24.81
N MET A 32 -2.41 12.39 -24.77
CA MET A 32 -3.75 12.48 -25.39
C MET A 32 -4.79 13.15 -24.48
N MET A 33 -4.40 13.58 -23.28
CA MET A 33 -5.29 14.04 -22.21
C MET A 33 -5.10 15.52 -21.89
N SER A 34 -6.19 16.30 -21.93
CA SER A 34 -6.21 17.70 -21.50
C SER A 34 -5.97 17.82 -19.98
N GLU A 35 -5.55 19.00 -19.52
CA GLU A 35 -5.39 19.25 -18.08
C GLU A 35 -6.73 19.15 -17.33
N GLN A 36 -7.83 19.66 -17.91
CA GLN A 36 -9.16 19.49 -17.32
C GLN A 36 -9.53 18.00 -17.15
N SER A 37 -9.25 17.17 -18.16
CA SER A 37 -9.50 15.73 -18.07
C SER A 37 -8.62 15.04 -17.03
N GLU A 38 -7.38 15.49 -16.85
CA GLU A 38 -6.48 15.03 -15.78
C GLU A 38 -7.06 15.32 -14.39
N LEU A 39 -7.59 16.54 -14.18
CA LEU A 39 -8.18 16.94 -12.90
C LEU A 39 -9.43 16.12 -12.55
N GLU A 40 -10.36 15.97 -13.50
CA GLU A 40 -11.57 15.17 -13.33
C GLU A 40 -11.26 13.69 -13.05
N MET A 41 -10.24 13.17 -13.74
CA MET A 41 -9.77 11.80 -13.53
C MET A 41 -9.16 11.61 -12.15
N GLY A 42 -8.31 12.55 -11.72
CA GLY A 42 -7.73 12.56 -10.37
C GLY A 42 -8.80 12.52 -9.28
N GLN A 43 -9.80 13.39 -9.39
CA GLN A 43 -10.92 13.45 -8.45
C GLN A 43 -11.71 12.13 -8.41
N LYS A 44 -12.01 11.55 -9.57
CA LYS A 44 -12.72 10.27 -9.65
C LYS A 44 -11.93 9.14 -8.98
N TYR A 45 -10.63 9.03 -9.26
CA TYR A 45 -9.80 7.99 -8.64
C TYR A 45 -9.62 8.21 -7.14
N SER A 46 -9.50 9.47 -6.71
CA SER A 46 -9.44 9.81 -5.29
C SER A 46 -10.68 9.30 -4.53
N GLN A 47 -11.87 9.42 -5.12
CA GLN A 47 -13.10 8.87 -4.55
C GLN A 47 -13.11 7.34 -4.47
N GLU A 48 -12.54 6.65 -5.47
CA GLU A 48 -12.43 5.18 -5.43
C GLU A 48 -11.39 4.70 -4.40
N ILE A 49 -10.25 5.39 -4.30
CA ILE A 49 -9.25 5.12 -3.26
C ILE A 49 -9.84 5.31 -1.88
N ALA A 50 -10.62 6.38 -1.65
CA ALA A 50 -11.25 6.63 -0.35
C ALA A 50 -12.25 5.54 0.08
N LYS A 51 -12.84 4.79 -0.86
CA LYS A 51 -13.71 3.64 -0.56
C LYS A 51 -12.93 2.40 -0.13
N GLN A 52 -11.70 2.26 -0.62
CA GLN A 52 -10.86 1.07 -0.39
C GLN A 52 -9.89 1.27 0.76
N TYR A 53 -9.36 2.48 0.90
CA TYR A 53 -8.31 2.83 1.83
C TYR A 53 -8.80 3.91 2.79
N PRO A 54 -9.10 3.55 4.05
CA PRO A 54 -9.56 4.54 5.02
C PRO A 54 -8.48 5.58 5.27
N ARG A 55 -8.92 6.84 5.30
CA ARG A 55 -8.09 7.96 5.74
C ARG A 55 -7.72 7.77 7.21
N TYR A 56 -6.46 7.97 7.57
CA TYR A 56 -6.05 7.91 8.97
C TYR A 56 -6.71 9.03 9.80
N GLU A 57 -7.40 8.65 10.86
CA GLU A 57 -8.23 9.53 11.70
C GLU A 57 -7.41 10.32 12.72
N ASP A 58 -6.53 11.18 12.22
CA ASP A 58 -5.80 12.16 13.02
C ASP A 58 -5.74 13.49 12.27
N ALA A 59 -6.61 14.42 12.65
CA ALA A 59 -6.69 15.72 12.00
C ALA A 59 -5.40 16.53 12.11
N LYS A 60 -4.63 16.37 13.21
CA LYS A 60 -3.39 17.11 13.42
C LYS A 60 -2.29 16.55 12.53
N LEU A 61 -2.13 15.22 12.47
CA LEU A 61 -1.15 14.60 11.60
C LEU A 61 -1.45 14.86 10.12
N GLN A 62 -2.73 14.83 9.73
CA GLN A 62 -3.15 15.13 8.37
C GLN A 62 -2.85 16.57 7.98
N ALA A 63 -3.12 17.54 8.87
CA ALA A 63 -2.77 18.94 8.64
C ALA A 63 -1.24 19.15 8.56
N TYR A 64 -0.47 18.44 9.38
CA TYR A 64 0.99 18.47 9.35
C TYR A 64 1.54 17.93 8.01
N VAL A 65 1.07 16.78 7.55
CA VAL A 65 1.48 16.19 6.26
C VAL A 65 1.07 17.09 5.09
N GLN A 66 -0.14 17.66 5.13
CA GLN A 66 -0.59 18.66 4.15
C GLN A 66 0.35 19.88 4.12
N GLN A 67 0.72 20.43 5.29
CA GLN A 67 1.62 21.58 5.38
C GLN A 67 3.01 21.29 4.78
N VAL A 68 3.59 20.13 5.10
CA VAL A 68 4.90 19.71 4.56
C VAL A 68 4.82 19.51 3.05
N GLY A 69 3.82 18.77 2.58
CA GLY A 69 3.60 18.52 1.16
C GLY A 69 3.38 19.79 0.34
N GLU A 70 2.52 20.70 0.80
CA GLU A 70 2.29 21.98 0.13
C GLU A 70 3.54 22.86 0.09
N ARG A 71 4.37 22.84 1.14
CA ARG A 71 5.63 23.59 1.15
C ARG A 71 6.54 23.11 0.02
N VAL A 72 6.62 21.80 -0.22
CA VAL A 72 7.40 21.23 -1.33
C VAL A 72 6.72 21.51 -2.68
N ALA A 73 5.40 21.35 -2.79
CA ALA A 73 4.64 21.59 -4.01
C ALA A 73 4.70 23.04 -4.50
N ARG A 74 4.64 24.02 -3.59
CA ARG A 74 4.80 25.45 -3.91
C ARG A 74 6.19 25.80 -4.45
N ALA A 75 7.20 24.99 -4.13
CA ALA A 75 8.55 25.11 -4.66
C ALA A 75 8.75 24.34 -6.00
N GLY A 76 7.72 23.61 -6.41
CA GLY A 76 7.65 22.79 -7.62
C GLY A 76 7.51 23.59 -8.91
N ASP A 77 7.36 22.89 -10.04
CA ASP A 77 7.16 23.51 -11.36
C ASP A 77 5.67 23.59 -11.77
N ARG A 78 4.72 23.17 -10.92
CA ARG A 78 3.25 23.38 -11.05
C ARG A 78 2.61 23.94 -9.76
N PRO A 79 3.10 25.06 -9.19
CA PRO A 79 2.62 25.57 -7.89
C PRO A 79 1.14 26.02 -7.88
N GLN A 80 0.53 26.21 -9.04
CA GLN A 80 -0.87 26.60 -9.20
C GLN A 80 -1.87 25.44 -9.07
N LEU A 81 -1.40 24.19 -9.14
CA LEU A 81 -2.25 23.01 -8.97
C LEU A 81 -2.69 22.89 -7.50
N GLN A 82 -3.94 22.47 -7.27
CA GLN A 82 -4.40 22.17 -5.92
C GLN A 82 -3.90 20.78 -5.51
N TYR A 83 -2.96 20.75 -4.57
CA TYR A 83 -2.42 19.49 -4.05
C TYR A 83 -3.17 19.03 -2.80
N HIS A 84 -3.52 17.76 -2.76
CA HIS A 84 -4.17 17.10 -1.64
C HIS A 84 -3.26 15.99 -1.11
N PHE A 85 -2.78 16.11 0.12
CA PHE A 85 -1.94 15.11 0.76
C PHE A 85 -2.77 14.35 1.80
N THR A 86 -2.83 13.02 1.67
CA THR A 86 -3.66 12.17 2.54
C THR A 86 -2.85 11.05 3.16
N VAL A 87 -2.88 10.95 4.50
CA VAL A 87 -2.35 9.78 5.22
C VAL A 87 -3.39 8.67 5.18
N ILE A 88 -3.00 7.48 4.71
CA ILE A 88 -3.82 6.26 4.68
C ILE A 88 -3.51 5.41 5.92
N ASP A 89 -4.56 4.88 6.57
CA ASP A 89 -4.41 3.94 7.68
C ASP A 89 -4.14 2.52 7.18
N THR A 90 -2.89 2.26 6.81
CA THR A 90 -2.40 0.91 6.51
C THR A 90 -0.98 0.74 7.06
N PRO A 91 -0.63 -0.46 7.56
CA PRO A 91 0.75 -0.80 7.92
C PRO A 91 1.70 -0.91 6.74
N ASP A 92 1.19 -0.93 5.51
CA ASP A 92 2.01 -1.11 4.31
C ASP A 92 2.97 0.07 4.12
N ILE A 93 4.15 -0.20 3.56
CA ILE A 93 5.16 0.80 3.28
C ILE A 93 4.97 1.28 1.84
N ASN A 94 4.24 2.38 1.65
CA ASN A 94 4.01 2.93 0.32
C ASN A 94 3.68 4.43 0.35
N ALA A 95 3.86 5.09 -0.80
CA ALA A 95 3.30 6.38 -1.15
C ALA A 95 2.97 6.37 -2.64
N PHE A 96 1.99 7.17 -3.08
CA PHE A 96 1.68 7.26 -4.50
C PHE A 96 0.93 8.56 -4.84
N ALA A 97 1.10 8.99 -6.08
CA ALA A 97 0.37 10.10 -6.67
C ALA A 97 -0.67 9.66 -7.70
N LEU A 98 -1.83 10.31 -7.67
CA LEU A 98 -2.82 10.27 -8.74
C LEU A 98 -2.73 11.54 -9.61
N PRO A 99 -3.27 11.51 -10.84
CA PRO A 99 -3.45 12.72 -11.65
C PRO A 99 -4.08 13.88 -10.87
N GLY A 100 -3.75 15.12 -11.24
CA GLY A 100 -4.42 16.30 -10.70
C GLY A 100 -4.07 16.68 -9.26
N GLY A 101 -3.00 16.13 -8.67
CA GLY A 101 -2.43 16.64 -7.41
C GLY A 101 -2.84 15.88 -6.15
N TYR A 102 -3.47 14.71 -6.26
CA TYR A 102 -3.78 13.87 -5.10
C TYR A 102 -2.60 12.95 -4.78
N ILE A 103 -2.05 13.07 -3.58
CA ILE A 103 -0.88 12.33 -3.12
C ILE A 103 -1.24 11.63 -1.81
N TYR A 104 -0.89 10.36 -1.72
CA TYR A 104 -1.18 9.49 -0.60
C TYR A 104 0.10 8.96 0.01
N ILE A 105 0.14 8.88 1.34
CA ILE A 105 1.23 8.25 2.07
C ILE A 105 0.66 7.28 3.10
N HIS A 106 1.23 6.09 3.17
CA HIS A 106 0.81 5.10 4.14
C HIS A 106 1.44 5.35 5.50
N ARG A 107 0.66 5.14 6.57
CA ARG A 107 1.17 5.20 7.96
C ARG A 107 2.37 4.26 8.17
N GLY A 108 2.38 3.11 7.50
CA GLY A 108 3.49 2.16 7.53
C GLY A 108 4.82 2.79 7.12
N LEU A 109 4.87 3.54 6.01
CA LEU A 109 6.08 4.24 5.58
C LEU A 109 6.50 5.32 6.59
N MET A 110 5.54 6.13 7.07
CA MET A 110 5.80 7.17 8.06
C MET A 110 6.44 6.64 9.34
N ALA A 111 6.09 5.42 9.77
CA ALA A 111 6.68 4.82 10.97
C ALA A 111 8.21 4.66 10.89
N TYR A 112 8.76 4.52 9.67
CA TYR A 112 10.19 4.28 9.46
C TYR A 112 11.00 5.54 9.17
N LEU A 113 10.37 6.62 8.70
CA LEU A 113 11.07 7.90 8.47
C LEU A 113 11.58 8.51 9.79
N GLY A 114 12.77 9.09 9.77
CA GLY A 114 13.43 9.71 10.92
C GLY A 114 13.20 11.21 11.06
N SER A 115 12.69 11.88 10.01
CA SER A 115 12.66 13.34 9.97
C SER A 115 11.58 13.95 9.05
N GLU A 116 11.30 15.25 9.25
CA GLU A 116 10.40 16.00 8.37
C GLU A 116 10.98 16.14 6.96
N ALA A 117 12.31 16.25 6.84
CA ALA A 117 12.98 16.27 5.54
C ALA A 117 12.83 14.94 4.79
N GLU A 118 12.83 13.80 5.47
CA GLU A 118 12.53 12.50 4.85
C GLU A 118 11.06 12.39 4.43
N LEU A 119 10.12 12.88 5.23
CA LEU A 119 8.72 13.00 4.81
C LEU A 119 8.61 13.91 3.57
N ALA A 120 9.27 15.06 3.59
CA ALA A 120 9.31 15.98 2.46
C ALA A 120 9.95 15.32 1.22
N ALA A 121 10.97 14.48 1.38
CA ALA A 121 11.60 13.72 0.31
C ALA A 121 10.61 12.78 -0.39
N VAL A 122 9.88 11.97 0.38
CA VAL A 122 8.82 11.09 -0.14
C VAL A 122 7.76 11.91 -0.89
N LEU A 123 7.21 12.94 -0.25
CA LEU A 123 6.16 13.77 -0.86
C LEU A 123 6.67 14.55 -2.08
N GLY A 124 7.94 14.99 -2.05
CA GLY A 124 8.58 15.72 -3.14
C GLY A 124 8.80 14.87 -4.38
N HIS A 125 9.17 13.60 -4.19
CA HIS A 125 9.22 12.62 -5.27
C HIS A 125 7.84 12.42 -5.91
N GLU A 126 6.78 12.24 -5.11
CA GLU A 126 5.39 12.13 -5.61
C GLU A 126 4.92 13.41 -6.33
N VAL A 127 5.26 14.59 -5.81
CA VAL A 127 5.04 15.88 -6.49
C VAL A 127 5.79 15.91 -7.83
N GLY A 128 6.99 15.32 -7.92
CA GLY A 128 7.75 15.12 -9.15
C GLY A 128 6.94 14.36 -10.21
N HIS A 129 6.33 13.23 -9.83
CA HIS A 129 5.45 12.46 -10.73
C HIS A 129 4.26 13.25 -11.24
N VAL A 130 3.59 14.00 -10.35
CA VAL A 130 2.46 14.87 -10.73
C VAL A 130 2.91 15.98 -11.67
N THR A 131 4.05 16.60 -11.39
CA THR A 131 4.55 17.74 -12.17
C THR A 131 4.98 17.30 -13.56
N ALA A 132 5.67 16.16 -13.66
CA ALA A 132 6.08 15.56 -14.92
C ALA A 132 4.94 14.80 -15.63
N ARG A 133 3.73 14.77 -15.04
CA ARG A 133 2.53 14.10 -15.57
C ARG A 133 2.76 12.62 -15.92
N HIS A 134 3.54 11.90 -15.11
CA HIS A 134 3.95 10.51 -15.41
C HIS A 134 2.76 9.55 -15.55
N SER A 135 1.76 9.64 -14.67
CA SER A 135 0.53 8.86 -14.76
C SER A 135 -0.24 9.10 -16.07
N VAL A 136 -0.32 10.35 -16.50
CA VAL A 136 -0.97 10.74 -17.76
C VAL A 136 -0.21 10.21 -18.97
N LYS A 137 1.13 10.26 -18.95
CA LYS A 137 1.98 9.69 -20.01
C LYS A 137 1.81 8.18 -20.10
N GLN A 138 1.87 7.48 -18.97
CA GLN A 138 1.71 6.02 -18.92
C GLN A 138 0.32 5.60 -19.42
N GLN A 139 -0.74 6.31 -19.03
CA GLN A 139 -2.09 6.06 -19.52
C GLN A 139 -2.25 6.37 -21.01
N SER A 140 -1.63 7.45 -21.51
CA SER A 140 -1.64 7.78 -22.94
C SER A 140 -0.93 6.71 -23.76
N GLN A 141 0.23 6.22 -23.28
CA GLN A 141 0.94 5.11 -23.91
C GLN A 141 0.09 3.83 -23.90
N SER A 142 -0.49 3.46 -22.76
CA SER A 142 -1.37 2.28 -22.66
C SER A 142 -2.55 2.37 -23.63
N SER A 143 -3.18 3.54 -23.72
CA SER A 143 -4.32 3.77 -24.61
C SER A 143 -3.90 3.68 -26.08
N ALA A 144 -2.75 4.25 -26.44
CA ALA A 144 -2.20 4.16 -27.80
C ALA A 144 -1.87 2.71 -28.17
N TRP A 145 -1.29 1.92 -27.26
CA TRP A 145 -1.04 0.49 -27.47
C TRP A 145 -2.34 -0.30 -27.62
N SER A 146 -3.38 0.01 -26.84
CA SER A 146 -4.70 -0.61 -26.99
C SER A 146 -5.35 -0.27 -28.34
N ILE A 147 -5.19 0.96 -28.84
CA ILE A 147 -5.69 1.38 -30.16
C ILE A 147 -4.90 0.70 -31.28
N LEU A 148 -3.57 0.66 -31.19
CA LEU A 148 -2.70 -0.02 -32.15
C LEU A 148 -2.97 -1.53 -32.19
N GLY A 149 -3.15 -2.17 -31.04
CA GLY A 149 -3.52 -3.58 -30.94
C GLY A 149 -4.88 -3.87 -31.61
N GLN A 150 -5.86 -2.98 -31.44
CA GLN A 150 -7.14 -3.07 -32.16
C GLN A 150 -6.98 -2.87 -33.67
N ALA A 151 -6.16 -1.91 -34.11
CA ALA A 151 -5.91 -1.68 -35.54
C ALA A 151 -5.18 -2.85 -36.21
N VAL A 152 -4.22 -3.48 -35.51
CA VAL A 152 -3.54 -4.69 -35.98
C VAL A 152 -4.50 -5.88 -36.02
N ALA A 153 -5.36 -6.05 -35.01
CA ALA A 153 -6.40 -7.08 -34.99
C ALA A 153 -7.39 -6.95 -36.16
N LEU A 154 -7.81 -5.71 -36.49
CA LEU A 154 -8.65 -5.40 -37.65
C LEU A 154 -7.92 -5.63 -38.98
N GLY A 155 -6.60 -5.47 -39.03
CA GLY A 155 -5.76 -5.68 -40.22
C GLY A 155 -5.30 -7.13 -40.45
N THR A 156 -5.31 -7.98 -39.42
CA THR A 156 -4.75 -9.35 -39.47
C THR A 156 -5.76 -10.46 -39.14
N GLY A 157 -6.98 -10.12 -38.69
CA GLY A 157 -8.05 -11.07 -38.40
C GLY A 157 -7.89 -11.85 -37.09
N VAL A 158 -6.86 -11.57 -36.29
CA VAL A 158 -6.66 -12.18 -34.97
C VAL A 158 -7.14 -11.19 -33.90
N GLY A 159 -8.26 -11.49 -33.25
CA GLY A 159 -8.89 -10.62 -32.25
C GLY A 159 -8.04 -10.49 -30.99
N ALA A 160 -7.61 -9.26 -30.66
CA ALA A 160 -7.05 -8.93 -29.36
C ALA A 160 -8.18 -8.60 -28.39
N ALA A 161 -8.64 -9.61 -27.64
CA ALA A 161 -9.50 -9.39 -26.47
C ALA A 161 -8.61 -8.99 -25.28
N ALA A 162 -8.62 -7.71 -24.91
CA ALA A 162 -8.02 -7.24 -23.66
C ALA A 162 -9.11 -6.58 -22.82
N ASP A 163 -9.42 -7.21 -21.69
CA ASP A 163 -10.35 -6.72 -20.67
C ASP A 163 -9.94 -5.31 -20.19
N LEU A 164 -10.74 -4.32 -20.55
CA LEU A 164 -10.52 -2.90 -20.25
C LEU A 164 -10.73 -2.57 -18.75
N THR A 165 -11.36 -3.48 -18.00
CA THR A 165 -11.72 -3.31 -16.58
C THR A 165 -10.55 -3.48 -15.61
N ASN A 166 -9.48 -4.19 -15.99
CA ASN A 166 -8.30 -4.39 -15.14
C ASN A 166 -7.30 -3.21 -15.12
N VAL A 167 -7.48 -2.22 -16.01
CA VAL A 167 -6.50 -1.12 -16.20
C VAL A 167 -6.56 -0.09 -15.06
N LEU A 168 -7.75 0.20 -14.50
CA LEU A 168 -7.89 1.22 -13.46
C LEU A 168 -7.23 0.85 -12.12
N GLY A 169 -7.25 -0.42 -11.73
CA GLY A 169 -6.70 -0.85 -10.44
C GLY A 169 -5.22 -1.24 -10.49
N THR A 170 -4.72 -1.64 -11.67
CA THR A 170 -3.33 -2.13 -11.81
C THR A 170 -2.38 -1.11 -12.40
N ALA A 171 -2.84 -0.07 -13.12
CA ALA A 171 -1.93 0.90 -13.73
C ALA A 171 -1.30 1.86 -12.69
N PHE A 172 -2.05 2.33 -11.68
CA PHE A 172 -1.53 3.22 -10.63
C PHE A 172 -0.69 2.49 -9.57
N VAL A 173 -0.86 1.18 -9.48
CA VAL A 173 -0.10 0.27 -8.60
C VAL A 173 1.10 -0.33 -9.34
N ARG A 174 1.25 -0.10 -10.65
CA ARG A 174 2.47 -0.47 -11.39
C ARG A 174 3.48 0.66 -11.26
N GLY A 175 4.71 0.33 -10.84
CA GLY A 175 5.81 1.30 -10.79
C GLY A 175 6.07 1.97 -12.16
N TYR A 176 6.71 3.13 -12.16
CA TYR A 176 7.06 3.81 -13.40
C TYR A 176 8.35 3.24 -14.01
N GLY A 177 8.58 3.54 -15.28
CA GLY A 177 9.83 3.17 -15.94
C GLY A 177 11.02 3.95 -15.36
N ARG A 178 12.23 3.37 -15.46
CA ARG A 178 13.48 3.92 -14.89
C ARG A 178 13.70 5.41 -15.17
N ASP A 179 13.37 5.88 -16.37
CA ASP A 179 13.56 7.28 -16.76
C ASP A 179 12.60 8.24 -16.02
N MET A 180 11.36 7.80 -15.78
CA MET A 180 10.37 8.58 -15.03
C MET A 180 10.75 8.67 -13.55
N GLU A 181 11.25 7.58 -12.99
CA GLU A 181 11.74 7.54 -11.60
C GLU A 181 12.95 8.47 -11.41
N LEU A 182 13.89 8.44 -12.36
CA LEU A 182 15.04 9.36 -12.43
C LEU A 182 14.62 10.83 -12.52
N GLU A 183 13.62 11.13 -13.36
CA GLU A 183 13.06 12.46 -13.49
C GLU A 183 12.40 12.90 -12.17
N ALA A 184 11.59 12.04 -11.55
CA ALA A 184 10.94 12.33 -10.27
C ALA A 184 11.95 12.53 -9.13
N ASP A 185 13.03 11.74 -9.07
CA ASP A 185 14.12 11.91 -8.10
C ASP A 185 14.80 13.27 -8.23
N GLY A 186 15.17 13.66 -9.46
CA GLY A 186 15.80 14.95 -9.73
C GLY A 186 14.88 16.13 -9.40
N LEU A 187 13.60 16.02 -9.75
CA LEU A 187 12.59 17.03 -9.42
C LEU A 187 12.34 17.11 -7.92
N GLY A 188 12.15 15.98 -7.24
CA GLY A 188 11.97 15.92 -5.80
C GLY A 188 13.13 16.58 -5.06
N ALA A 189 14.37 16.20 -5.37
CA ALA A 189 15.57 16.80 -4.79
C ALA A 189 15.64 18.33 -5.02
N LYS A 190 15.33 18.79 -6.25
CA LYS A 190 15.24 20.21 -6.59
C LYS A 190 14.16 20.92 -5.76
N TYR A 191 13.00 20.31 -5.55
CA TYR A 191 11.91 20.89 -4.78
C TYR A 191 12.23 20.97 -3.29
N LEU A 192 12.89 19.95 -2.73
CA LEU A 192 13.41 19.99 -1.36
C LEU A 192 14.38 21.16 -1.17
N ALA A 193 15.37 21.28 -2.06
CA ALA A 193 16.37 22.36 -2.01
C ALA A 193 15.71 23.75 -2.06
N ARG A 194 14.73 23.94 -2.95
CA ARG A 194 13.97 25.20 -3.07
C ARG A 194 13.07 25.46 -1.85
N ALA A 195 12.49 24.42 -1.26
CA ALA A 195 11.63 24.51 -0.07
C ALA A 195 12.40 24.73 1.25
N GLY A 196 13.74 24.65 1.22
CA GLY A 196 14.59 24.84 2.40
C GLY A 196 14.98 23.55 3.14
N TYR A 197 14.51 22.40 2.66
CA TYR A 197 14.87 21.09 3.22
C TYR A 197 16.24 20.62 2.73
N ASP A 198 16.85 19.71 3.49
CA ASP A 198 18.08 19.02 3.09
C ASP A 198 17.79 17.97 1.98
N PRO A 199 18.31 18.15 0.75
CA PRO A 199 18.08 17.19 -0.34
C PRO A 199 18.69 15.81 -0.07
N THR A 200 19.66 15.70 0.85
CA THR A 200 20.24 14.39 1.23
C THR A 200 19.24 13.48 1.93
N ALA A 201 18.10 14.01 2.39
CA ALA A 201 16.99 13.22 2.92
C ALA A 201 16.47 12.18 1.90
N MET A 202 16.58 12.44 0.60
CA MET A 202 16.28 11.43 -0.43
C MET A 202 17.14 10.17 -0.25
N ILE A 203 18.43 10.31 0.07
CA ILE A 203 19.35 9.18 0.34
C ILE A 203 18.91 8.42 1.60
N GLN A 204 18.46 9.15 2.62
CA GLN A 204 18.01 8.54 3.87
C GLN A 204 16.77 7.68 3.64
N VAL A 205 15.80 8.14 2.85
CA VAL A 205 14.61 7.35 2.46
C VAL A 205 15.01 6.07 1.72
N VAL A 206 15.98 6.14 0.80
CA VAL A 206 16.50 4.93 0.11
C VAL A 206 17.07 3.93 1.11
N ARG A 207 17.85 4.43 2.08
CA ARG A 207 18.43 3.57 3.13
C ARG A 207 17.34 2.94 3.99
N VAL A 208 16.31 3.70 4.37
CA VAL A 208 15.16 3.20 5.12
C VAL A 208 14.52 2.01 4.40
N LEU A 209 14.27 2.14 3.09
CA LEU A 209 13.64 1.09 2.29
C LEU A 209 14.56 -0.13 2.10
N LYS A 210 15.85 0.10 1.82
CA LYS A 210 16.86 -0.97 1.77
C LYS A 210 16.95 -1.76 3.08
N ASN A 211 16.88 -1.07 4.22
CA ASN A 211 16.88 -1.70 5.52
C ASN A 211 15.63 -2.59 5.72
N GLN A 212 14.48 -2.25 5.13
CA GLN A 212 13.29 -3.11 5.16
C GLN A 212 13.50 -4.39 4.36
N GLU A 213 14.06 -4.28 3.15
CA GLU A 213 14.37 -5.44 2.30
C GLU A 213 15.37 -6.37 2.99
N ASP A 214 16.45 -5.80 3.53
CA ASP A 214 17.48 -6.56 4.26
C ASP A 214 16.89 -7.25 5.51
N PHE A 215 16.08 -6.53 6.29
CA PHE A 215 15.39 -7.09 7.44
C PHE A 215 14.42 -8.21 7.07
N ALA A 216 13.61 -8.03 6.02
CA ALA A 216 12.65 -9.04 5.55
C ALA A 216 13.37 -10.29 5.04
N ARG A 217 14.50 -10.13 4.34
CA ARG A 217 15.37 -11.23 3.90
C ARG A 217 15.94 -11.98 5.10
N ASP A 218 16.44 -11.27 6.11
CA ASP A 218 17.01 -11.88 7.31
C ASP A 218 15.94 -12.60 8.15
N GLU A 219 14.72 -12.06 8.25
CA GLU A 219 13.59 -12.75 8.87
C GLU A 219 13.20 -14.03 8.13
N ALA A 220 13.11 -13.98 6.80
CA ALA A 220 12.79 -15.15 5.99
C ALA A 220 13.86 -16.24 6.14
N ALA A 221 15.14 -15.86 6.11
CA ALA A 221 16.25 -16.77 6.33
C ALA A 221 16.18 -17.45 7.71
N ARG A 222 15.88 -16.70 8.79
CA ARG A 222 15.68 -17.26 10.14
C ARG A 222 14.52 -18.25 10.22
N LYS A 223 13.48 -18.06 9.40
CA LYS A 223 12.30 -18.93 9.32
C LYS A 223 12.49 -20.10 8.33
N GLY A 224 13.65 -20.20 7.66
CA GLY A 224 13.89 -21.20 6.61
C GLY A 224 12.98 -20.99 5.37
N GLN A 225 12.52 -19.77 5.15
CA GLN A 225 11.59 -19.39 4.08
C GLN A 225 12.32 -18.57 3.01
N ALA A 226 11.81 -18.61 1.78
CA ALA A 226 12.25 -17.67 0.75
C ALA A 226 11.78 -16.25 1.11
N ALA A 227 12.66 -15.26 0.96
CA ALA A 227 12.30 -13.86 1.14
C ALA A 227 11.22 -13.48 0.13
N GLN A 228 10.12 -12.92 0.62
CA GLN A 228 9.13 -12.30 -0.25
C GLN A 228 9.64 -10.90 -0.62
N PRO A 229 9.52 -10.46 -1.88
CA PRO A 229 9.85 -9.10 -2.25
C PRO A 229 8.97 -8.13 -1.45
N VAL A 230 9.60 -7.20 -0.73
CA VAL A 230 8.90 -6.09 -0.06
C VAL A 230 8.64 -5.04 -1.12
N GLY A 231 7.50 -5.13 -1.80
CA GLY A 231 7.19 -4.27 -2.94
C GLY A 231 6.96 -2.81 -2.53
N TYR A 232 7.91 -1.94 -2.81
CA TYR A 232 7.68 -0.49 -2.92
C TYR A 232 7.67 -0.13 -4.41
N HIS A 233 6.54 0.39 -4.91
CA HIS A 233 6.41 0.69 -6.33
C HIS A 233 7.37 1.80 -6.76
N GLY A 234 8.10 1.55 -7.83
CA GLY A 234 8.71 2.59 -8.65
C GLY A 234 10.18 2.86 -8.35
N LEU A 235 10.55 3.13 -7.11
CA LEU A 235 11.88 3.70 -6.89
C LEU A 235 13.03 2.69 -6.72
N PHE A 236 12.78 1.55 -6.08
CA PHE A 236 13.87 0.75 -5.48
C PHE A 236 13.81 -0.76 -5.74
N ASP A 237 12.74 -1.27 -6.35
CA ASP A 237 12.38 -2.68 -6.41
C ASP A 237 13.38 -3.63 -7.14
N THR A 238 14.48 -3.16 -7.77
CA THR A 238 15.33 -4.07 -8.60
C THR A 238 16.86 -3.84 -8.74
N HIS A 239 17.55 -2.86 -8.12
CA HIS A 239 19.00 -2.66 -8.43
C HIS A 239 19.94 -2.20 -7.28
N PRO A 240 21.15 -2.81 -7.13
CA PRO A 240 22.20 -2.37 -6.21
C PRO A 240 22.86 -1.01 -6.52
N ASP A 241 22.73 -0.48 -7.75
CA ASP A 241 23.43 0.73 -8.23
C ASP A 241 22.68 2.06 -7.93
N ASN A 242 21.66 2.03 -7.07
CA ASN A 242 20.84 3.21 -6.75
C ASN A 242 21.64 4.34 -6.07
N ASP A 243 22.72 4.01 -5.36
CA ASP A 243 23.58 5.01 -4.69
C ASP A 243 24.30 5.93 -5.67
N GLU A 244 24.71 5.43 -6.84
CA GLU A 244 25.39 6.24 -7.85
C GLU A 244 24.38 7.09 -8.64
N ARG A 245 23.22 6.50 -8.93
CA ARG A 245 22.07 7.18 -9.56
C ARG A 245 21.63 8.39 -8.74
N LEU A 246 21.46 8.20 -7.43
CA LEU A 246 20.98 9.26 -6.55
C LEU A 246 22.05 10.36 -6.37
N LYS A 247 23.33 10.00 -6.34
CA LYS A 247 24.43 11.01 -6.36
C LYS A 247 24.40 11.88 -7.61
N GLN A 248 24.10 11.31 -8.78
CA GLN A 248 24.01 12.07 -10.04
C GLN A 248 22.89 13.12 -10.01
N VAL A 249 21.72 12.76 -9.48
CA VAL A 249 20.57 13.68 -9.43
C VAL A 249 20.61 14.65 -8.24
N LEU A 250 21.33 14.32 -7.17
CA LEU A 250 21.46 15.19 -5.99
C LEU A 250 22.48 16.31 -6.16
N GLY A 251 23.52 16.14 -6.98
CA GLY A 251 24.55 17.17 -7.19
C GLY A 251 23.98 18.56 -7.53
N PRO A 252 23.08 18.68 -8.55
CA PRO A 252 22.42 19.94 -8.86
C PRO A 252 21.57 20.50 -7.72
N ALA A 253 20.85 19.64 -6.99
CA ALA A 253 20.03 20.06 -5.86
C ALA A 253 20.88 20.57 -4.68
N GLN A 254 22.03 19.94 -4.41
CA GLN A 254 22.99 20.40 -3.41
C GLN A 254 23.59 21.75 -3.79
N ALA A 255 23.90 21.97 -5.07
CA ALA A 255 24.35 23.29 -5.55
C ALA A 255 23.27 24.37 -5.34
N LEU A 256 22.00 24.06 -5.62
CA LEU A 256 20.86 24.95 -5.31
C LEU A 256 20.68 25.18 -3.80
N ALA A 257 21.04 24.20 -2.98
CA ALA A 257 20.99 24.30 -1.53
C ALA A 257 22.07 25.23 -0.96
N GLY A 258 23.14 25.56 -1.69
CA GLY A 258 24.19 26.47 -1.21
C GLY A 258 24.79 26.06 0.16
N SER A 259 25.35 27.03 0.89
CA SER A 259 26.05 26.81 2.18
C SER A 259 25.21 27.09 3.44
N GLY A 260 23.94 27.47 3.29
CA GLY A 260 23.06 27.76 4.43
C GLY A 260 22.63 26.49 5.18
N GLN A 261 22.33 26.61 6.48
CA GLN A 261 21.75 25.49 7.24
C GLN A 261 20.42 25.06 6.62
N ARG A 262 20.31 23.76 6.33
CA ARG A 262 19.12 23.15 5.74
C ARG A 262 18.29 22.46 6.81
N GLU A 263 16.97 22.55 6.67
CA GLU A 263 16.05 22.04 7.69
C GLU A 263 15.92 20.51 7.56
N VAL A 264 16.19 19.79 8.65
CA VAL A 264 15.90 18.35 8.81
C VAL A 264 14.63 18.16 9.65
N ALA A 265 14.50 18.93 10.74
CA ALA A 265 13.35 18.94 11.66
C ALA A 265 12.94 17.56 12.22
N ALA A 266 13.93 16.75 12.62
CA ALA A 266 13.72 15.42 13.19
C ALA A 266 12.79 15.39 14.41
N GLU A 267 13.04 16.21 15.43
CA GLU A 267 12.21 16.24 16.65
C GLU A 267 10.75 16.62 16.37
N ARG A 268 10.53 17.56 15.43
CA ARG A 268 9.18 17.99 15.05
C ARG A 268 8.39 16.84 14.44
N TYR A 269 9.03 16.09 13.53
CA TYR A 269 8.46 14.92 12.91
C TYR A 269 8.19 13.81 13.91
N LEU A 270 9.17 13.46 14.75
CA LEU A 270 9.03 12.42 15.75
C LEU A 270 7.88 12.73 16.72
N LYS A 271 7.74 13.98 17.14
CA LYS A 271 6.60 14.42 17.95
C LYS A 271 5.25 14.28 17.23
N ALA A 272 5.21 14.49 15.91
CA ALA A 272 3.98 14.39 15.13
C ALA A 272 3.49 12.93 15.01
N ILE A 273 4.40 11.95 15.02
CA ILE A 273 4.08 10.52 14.92
C ILE A 273 4.05 9.78 16.27
N ASP A 274 4.34 10.46 17.38
CA ASP A 274 4.28 9.85 18.71
C ASP A 274 2.84 9.44 19.05
N GLY A 275 2.64 8.19 19.46
CA GLY A 275 1.32 7.59 19.67
C GLY A 275 0.64 7.07 18.40
N MET A 276 1.22 7.26 17.22
CA MET A 276 0.70 6.70 15.96
C MET A 276 0.68 5.16 16.06
N PRO A 277 -0.41 4.47 15.66
CA PRO A 277 -0.41 3.01 15.61
C PRO A 277 0.79 2.48 14.80
N PHE A 278 1.28 1.30 15.15
CA PHE A 278 2.31 0.56 14.43
C PHE A 278 1.78 -0.82 14.05
N GLY A 279 1.96 -1.22 12.79
CA GLY A 279 1.28 -2.39 12.26
C GLY A 279 -0.23 -2.12 12.10
N ASP A 280 -1.04 -3.11 12.39
CA ASP A 280 -2.49 -3.05 12.29
C ASP A 280 -3.10 -1.95 13.19
N SER A 281 -4.25 -1.39 12.79
CA SER A 281 -5.00 -0.38 13.56
C SER A 281 -6.26 -0.98 14.19
N ALA A 282 -6.85 -0.29 15.17
CA ALA A 282 -8.13 -0.73 15.73
C ALA A 282 -9.26 -0.74 14.68
N ALA A 283 -9.28 0.26 13.79
CA ALA A 283 -10.28 0.42 12.74
C ALA A 283 -10.19 -0.67 11.65
N SER A 284 -8.99 -1.19 11.38
CA SER A 284 -8.77 -2.30 10.44
C SER A 284 -8.75 -3.68 11.12
N GLY A 285 -8.93 -3.73 12.45
CA GLY A 285 -8.70 -4.91 13.27
C GLY A 285 -7.21 -5.31 13.36
N VAL A 286 -6.88 -6.08 14.38
CA VAL A 286 -5.52 -6.29 14.87
C VAL A 286 -5.14 -7.77 14.91
N ARG A 287 -3.99 -8.12 14.33
CA ARG A 287 -3.41 -9.47 14.41
C ARG A 287 -2.57 -9.64 15.69
N ARG A 288 -2.72 -10.81 16.32
CA ARG A 288 -1.88 -11.30 17.43
C ARG A 288 -1.58 -12.78 17.20
N GLY A 289 -0.38 -13.08 16.72
CA GLY A 289 -0.02 -14.43 16.32
C GLY A 289 -0.96 -14.94 15.23
N GLN A 290 -1.64 -16.05 15.51
CA GLN A 290 -2.61 -16.67 14.60
C GLN A 290 -4.04 -16.12 14.73
N SER A 291 -4.29 -15.20 15.66
CA SER A 291 -5.63 -14.66 15.89
C SER A 291 -5.74 -13.23 15.38
N PHE A 292 -6.94 -12.89 14.93
CA PHE A 292 -7.34 -11.56 14.48
C PHE A 292 -8.51 -11.08 15.34
N TYR A 293 -8.47 -9.82 15.75
CA TYR A 293 -9.47 -9.21 16.62
C TYR A 293 -9.96 -7.90 16.04
N HIS A 294 -11.27 -7.65 16.05
CA HIS A 294 -11.85 -6.40 15.57
C HIS A 294 -12.82 -5.85 16.61
N SER A 295 -12.42 -4.80 17.35
CA SER A 295 -13.21 -4.27 18.47
C SER A 295 -14.57 -3.72 18.04
N GLU A 296 -14.63 -2.93 16.97
CA GLU A 296 -15.88 -2.28 16.54
C GLU A 296 -16.91 -3.26 16.00
N LEU A 297 -16.48 -4.13 15.07
CA LEU A 297 -17.31 -5.23 14.55
C LEU A 297 -17.49 -6.38 15.56
N ASP A 298 -16.80 -6.35 16.70
CA ASP A 298 -16.93 -7.27 17.83
C ASP A 298 -16.77 -8.74 17.42
N PHE A 299 -15.69 -9.08 16.73
CA PHE A 299 -15.40 -10.48 16.40
C PHE A 299 -13.91 -10.82 16.51
N THR A 300 -13.66 -12.11 16.68
CA THR A 300 -12.32 -12.70 16.58
C THR A 300 -12.35 -13.92 15.66
N LEU A 301 -11.22 -14.17 15.02
CA LEU A 301 -10.99 -15.30 14.11
C LEU A 301 -9.57 -15.84 14.33
N THR A 302 -9.38 -17.15 14.28
CA THR A 302 -8.09 -17.81 14.47
C THR A 302 -7.74 -18.71 13.29
N TYR A 303 -6.50 -18.61 12.83
CA TYR A 303 -5.95 -19.43 11.75
C TYR A 303 -5.10 -20.59 12.31
N PRO A 304 -4.96 -21.71 11.58
CA PRO A 304 -4.12 -22.81 12.01
C PRO A 304 -2.65 -22.43 12.13
N ALA A 305 -1.87 -23.25 12.84
CA ALA A 305 -0.45 -23.01 13.00
C ALA A 305 0.31 -23.06 11.68
N GLY A 306 1.24 -22.11 11.49
CA GLY A 306 2.01 -21.96 10.26
C GLY A 306 1.30 -21.22 9.13
N TRP A 307 0.03 -20.83 9.31
CA TRP A 307 -0.68 -19.99 8.34
C TRP A 307 -0.24 -18.52 8.47
N GLY A 308 -0.06 -17.87 7.33
CA GLY A 308 0.06 -16.42 7.24
C GLY A 308 -1.32 -15.76 7.24
N ILE A 309 -1.39 -14.52 7.72
CA ILE A 309 -2.62 -13.72 7.75
C ILE A 309 -2.34 -12.38 7.08
N LEU A 310 -3.06 -12.10 5.99
CA LEU A 310 -3.07 -10.81 5.32
C LEU A 310 -4.34 -10.04 5.73
N ASN A 311 -4.15 -8.91 6.41
CA ASN A 311 -5.23 -8.00 6.78
C ASN A 311 -5.35 -6.92 5.71
N GLN A 312 -6.49 -6.87 5.02
CA GLN A 312 -6.82 -5.86 4.03
C GLN A 312 -8.04 -5.05 4.49
N PRO A 313 -8.22 -3.80 4.03
CA PRO A 313 -9.32 -2.96 4.49
C PRO A 313 -10.72 -3.58 4.38
N THR A 314 -10.94 -4.46 3.40
CA THR A 314 -12.26 -5.10 3.17
C THR A 314 -12.23 -6.63 3.28
N ALA A 315 -11.09 -7.22 3.61
CA ALA A 315 -10.92 -8.68 3.61
C ALA A 315 -9.81 -9.15 4.54
N LEU A 316 -10.00 -10.32 5.14
CA LEU A 316 -8.98 -11.02 5.90
C LEU A 316 -8.66 -12.33 5.19
N VAL A 317 -7.39 -12.54 4.82
CA VAL A 317 -6.97 -13.71 4.05
C VAL A 317 -5.94 -14.51 4.82
N GLY A 318 -6.27 -15.75 5.15
CA GLY A 318 -5.30 -16.73 5.63
C GLY A 318 -4.73 -17.53 4.48
N TYR A 319 -3.45 -17.92 4.57
CA TYR A 319 -2.81 -18.76 3.57
C TYR A 319 -1.78 -19.71 4.18
N THR A 320 -1.60 -20.88 3.58
CA THR A 320 -0.56 -21.84 3.99
C THR A 320 0.84 -21.33 3.64
N ALA A 321 1.86 -21.79 4.35
CA ALA A 321 3.25 -21.38 4.11
C ALA A 321 3.74 -21.68 2.67
N ASP A 322 3.28 -22.79 2.08
CA ASP A 322 3.55 -23.17 0.69
C ASP A 322 2.62 -22.50 -0.33
N GLN A 323 1.74 -21.63 0.17
CA GLN A 323 0.81 -20.83 -0.61
C GLN A 323 -0.15 -21.66 -1.47
N GLN A 324 -0.40 -22.95 -1.15
CA GLN A 324 -1.31 -23.80 -1.93
C GLN A 324 -2.78 -23.69 -1.48
N ALA A 325 -3.05 -23.18 -0.29
CA ALA A 325 -4.42 -22.99 0.22
C ALA A 325 -4.62 -21.59 0.78
N TYR A 326 -5.82 -21.04 0.58
CA TYR A 326 -6.23 -19.72 1.02
C TYR A 326 -7.64 -19.77 1.58
N ILE A 327 -7.91 -19.01 2.63
CA ILE A 327 -9.28 -18.71 3.05
C ILE A 327 -9.44 -17.23 3.28
N GLY A 328 -10.29 -16.61 2.48
CA GLY A 328 -10.67 -15.21 2.59
C GLY A 328 -11.99 -15.06 3.33
N MET A 329 -12.06 -14.10 4.24
CA MET A 329 -13.30 -13.61 4.85
C MET A 329 -13.51 -12.16 4.41
N LYS A 330 -14.72 -11.82 3.99
CA LYS A 330 -15.11 -10.42 3.73
C LYS A 330 -16.43 -10.09 4.38
N LEU A 331 -16.59 -8.82 4.74
CA LEU A 331 -17.87 -8.26 5.14
C LEU A 331 -18.74 -8.08 3.89
N VAL A 332 -19.98 -8.56 3.94
CA VAL A 332 -20.97 -8.37 2.87
C VAL A 332 -22.28 -7.83 3.46
N PRO A 333 -23.10 -7.11 2.67
CA PRO A 333 -24.40 -6.66 3.13
C PRO A 333 -25.25 -7.84 3.60
N ARG A 334 -25.84 -7.72 4.79
CA ARG A 334 -26.80 -8.70 5.29
C ARG A 334 -28.14 -8.50 4.56
N ASP A 335 -28.69 -9.58 4.01
CA ASP A 335 -30.07 -9.61 3.52
C ASP A 335 -30.95 -10.15 4.65
N GLY A 336 -31.67 -9.28 5.36
CA GLY A 336 -32.46 -9.65 6.53
C GLY A 336 -33.61 -10.61 6.25
N GLN A 337 -33.93 -10.87 4.98
CA GLN A 337 -34.97 -11.81 4.55
C GLN A 337 -34.44 -13.22 4.29
N LEU A 338 -33.13 -13.38 4.11
CA LEU A 338 -32.52 -14.66 3.80
C LEU A 338 -31.89 -15.27 5.06
N THR A 339 -32.03 -16.57 5.24
CA THR A 339 -31.17 -17.34 6.15
C THR A 339 -29.73 -17.37 5.60
N PRO A 340 -28.71 -17.65 6.43
CA PRO A 340 -27.34 -17.83 5.94
C PRO A 340 -27.23 -18.85 4.79
N ALA A 341 -27.99 -19.94 4.84
CA ALA A 341 -27.99 -20.98 3.81
C ALA A 341 -28.58 -20.47 2.48
N GLU A 342 -29.70 -19.74 2.53
CA GLU A 342 -30.30 -19.13 1.34
C GLU A 342 -29.41 -18.05 0.74
N TYR A 343 -28.77 -17.23 1.59
CA TYR A 343 -27.80 -16.23 1.16
C TYR A 343 -26.62 -16.90 0.45
N LEU A 344 -26.08 -17.99 1.04
CA LEU A 344 -24.97 -18.73 0.47
C LEU A 344 -25.33 -19.34 -0.90
N ARG A 345 -26.50 -19.97 -1.03
CA ARG A 345 -27.00 -20.53 -2.31
C ARG A 345 -27.18 -19.43 -3.37
N LYS A 346 -27.77 -18.30 -2.99
CA LYS A 346 -27.94 -17.13 -3.88
C LYS A 346 -26.59 -16.63 -4.40
N GLY A 347 -25.59 -16.51 -3.52
CA GLY A 347 -24.24 -16.08 -3.88
C GLY A 347 -23.45 -17.09 -4.72
N ALA A 348 -23.68 -18.39 -4.52
CA ALA A 348 -23.00 -19.46 -5.26
C ALA A 348 -23.49 -19.61 -6.71
N GLY A 349 -24.70 -19.09 -7.02
CA GLY A 349 -25.27 -19.15 -8.37
C GLY A 349 -25.65 -20.56 -8.84
N GLY A 350 -25.76 -21.53 -7.93
CA GLY A 350 -26.02 -22.93 -8.25
C GLY A 350 -26.16 -23.83 -7.03
N ARG A 351 -26.27 -25.14 -7.27
CA ARG A 351 -26.38 -26.15 -6.21
C ARG A 351 -25.05 -26.32 -5.47
N LEU A 352 -25.11 -26.33 -4.15
CA LEU A 352 -23.99 -26.64 -3.27
C LEU A 352 -23.98 -28.13 -2.93
N SER A 353 -22.80 -28.71 -2.68
CA SER A 353 -22.65 -30.02 -2.05
C SER A 353 -22.17 -29.85 -0.61
N ASN A 354 -22.32 -30.90 0.21
CA ASN A 354 -21.88 -30.91 1.62
C ASN A 354 -22.34 -29.66 2.39
N GLU A 355 -23.62 -29.32 2.22
CA GLU A 355 -24.24 -28.19 2.91
C GLU A 355 -24.45 -28.53 4.38
N GLU A 356 -24.01 -27.63 5.25
CA GLU A 356 -24.24 -27.72 6.69
C GLU A 356 -24.85 -26.41 7.18
N SER A 357 -25.75 -26.48 8.16
CA SER A 357 -26.24 -25.32 8.89
C SER A 357 -26.22 -25.65 10.36
N PHE A 358 -25.61 -24.77 11.15
CA PHE A 358 -25.41 -24.99 12.58
C PHE A 358 -25.33 -23.66 13.32
N GLN A 359 -25.58 -23.72 14.63
CA GLN A 359 -25.32 -22.60 15.53
C GLN A 359 -23.99 -22.77 16.22
N GLN A 360 -23.23 -21.68 16.32
CA GLN A 360 -21.96 -21.68 17.01
C GLN A 360 -21.72 -20.34 17.69
N ASN A 361 -21.39 -20.35 18.98
CA ASN A 361 -21.15 -19.13 19.76
C ASN A 361 -22.31 -18.11 19.69
N GLY A 362 -23.55 -18.60 19.56
CA GLY A 362 -24.74 -17.78 19.39
C GLY A 362 -24.94 -17.18 17.99
N LEU A 363 -24.18 -17.64 17.00
CA LEU A 363 -24.25 -17.19 15.61
C LEU A 363 -24.82 -18.28 14.71
N ASP A 364 -25.66 -17.89 13.75
CA ASP A 364 -26.14 -18.79 12.71
C ASP A 364 -25.10 -18.88 11.59
N VAL A 365 -24.69 -20.11 11.28
CA VAL A 365 -23.67 -20.41 10.27
C VAL A 365 -24.26 -21.35 9.23
N ALA A 366 -24.00 -21.07 7.96
CA ALA A 366 -24.21 -22.03 6.89
C ALA A 366 -22.92 -22.21 6.09
N THR A 367 -22.60 -23.44 5.72
CA THR A 367 -21.46 -23.79 4.89
C THR A 367 -21.88 -24.68 3.73
N GLY A 368 -21.05 -24.74 2.71
CA GLY A 368 -21.24 -25.64 1.58
C GLY A 368 -20.00 -25.66 0.69
N VAL A 369 -19.93 -26.64 -0.19
CA VAL A 369 -18.92 -26.72 -1.24
C VAL A 369 -19.55 -26.23 -2.53
N VAL A 370 -18.90 -25.24 -3.15
CA VAL A 370 -19.21 -24.80 -4.51
C VAL A 370 -18.48 -25.75 -5.46
N PRO A 371 -19.19 -26.56 -6.26
CA PRO A 371 -18.56 -27.48 -7.22
C PRO A 371 -17.73 -26.71 -8.25
N GLY A 372 -16.64 -27.31 -8.71
CA GLY A 372 -15.73 -26.72 -9.70
C GLY A 372 -14.42 -27.49 -9.78
N ASN A 373 -13.51 -27.04 -10.64
CA ASN A 373 -12.14 -27.53 -10.68
C ASN A 373 -11.15 -26.34 -10.59
N PRO A 374 -10.60 -26.02 -9.41
CA PRO A 374 -10.83 -26.71 -8.14
C PRO A 374 -12.19 -26.36 -7.50
N ALA A 375 -12.71 -27.27 -6.68
CA ALA A 375 -13.86 -27.01 -5.83
C ALA A 375 -13.49 -26.03 -4.71
N ARG A 376 -14.48 -25.34 -4.13
CA ARG A 376 -14.24 -24.29 -3.12
C ARG A 376 -15.15 -24.46 -1.91
N ARG A 377 -14.61 -24.28 -0.71
CA ARG A 377 -15.41 -24.17 0.52
C ARG A 377 -15.99 -22.76 0.61
N ALA A 378 -17.28 -22.65 0.91
CA ALA A 378 -17.90 -21.36 1.17
C ALA A 378 -18.71 -21.43 2.48
N ALA A 379 -18.72 -20.34 3.23
CA ALA A 379 -19.54 -20.21 4.43
C ALA A 379 -20.04 -18.79 4.64
N VAL A 380 -21.21 -18.66 5.25
CA VAL A 380 -21.81 -17.39 5.66
C VAL A 380 -22.08 -17.46 7.15
N VAL A 381 -21.61 -16.46 7.89
CA VAL A 381 -21.90 -16.27 9.30
C VAL A 381 -22.68 -14.97 9.46
N TYR A 382 -23.81 -15.00 10.16
CA TYR A 382 -24.56 -13.79 10.50
C TYR A 382 -24.25 -13.34 11.93
N GLN A 383 -23.93 -12.06 12.08
CA GLN A 383 -23.73 -11.43 13.38
C GLN A 383 -24.24 -9.99 13.33
N LYS A 384 -25.19 -9.66 14.22
CA LYS A 384 -25.84 -8.34 14.26
C LYS A 384 -26.30 -7.95 12.84
N ASP A 385 -26.00 -6.75 12.35
CA ASP A 385 -26.44 -6.26 11.04
C ASP A 385 -25.52 -6.68 9.88
N HIS A 386 -24.59 -7.60 10.14
CA HIS A 386 -23.54 -7.98 9.20
C HIS A 386 -23.61 -9.45 8.80
N ALA A 387 -23.14 -9.71 7.57
CA ALA A 387 -22.87 -11.04 7.06
C ALA A 387 -21.39 -11.17 6.71
N TYR A 388 -20.77 -12.27 7.12
CA TYR A 388 -19.36 -12.57 6.89
C TYR A 388 -19.27 -13.74 5.93
N LEU A 389 -18.75 -13.49 4.72
CA LEU A 389 -18.59 -14.50 3.69
C LEU A 389 -17.16 -15.03 3.69
N PHE A 390 -17.03 -16.32 3.95
CA PHE A 390 -15.78 -17.07 3.87
C PHE A 390 -15.71 -17.82 2.55
N ILE A 391 -14.55 -17.79 1.89
CA ILE A 391 -14.25 -18.56 0.69
C ILE A 391 -12.87 -19.20 0.85
N GLY A 392 -12.85 -20.53 0.96
CA GLY A 392 -11.66 -21.38 0.94
C GLY A 392 -11.37 -21.86 -0.47
N VAL A 393 -10.16 -21.62 -0.96
CA VAL A 393 -9.69 -22.03 -2.28
C VAL A 393 -8.33 -22.71 -2.19
N VAL A 394 -8.11 -23.67 -3.07
CA VAL A 394 -6.82 -24.34 -3.24
C VAL A 394 -6.26 -24.05 -4.63
N LYS A 395 -4.94 -24.13 -4.77
CA LYS A 395 -4.22 -24.01 -6.04
C LYS A 395 -3.13 -25.08 -6.14
N GLY A 396 -2.61 -25.23 -7.36
CA GLY A 396 -1.47 -26.11 -7.65
C GLY A 396 -1.77 -27.57 -7.31
N ARG A 397 -1.04 -28.13 -6.34
CA ARG A 397 -1.12 -29.56 -5.98
C ARG A 397 -2.09 -29.87 -4.84
N ALA A 398 -2.60 -28.86 -4.14
CA ALA A 398 -3.57 -29.05 -3.06
C ALA A 398 -4.95 -29.36 -3.64
N SER A 399 -5.74 -30.15 -2.91
CA SER A 399 -7.14 -30.40 -3.23
C SER A 399 -8.03 -29.87 -2.10
N LEU A 400 -9.32 -29.70 -2.38
CA LEU A 400 -10.25 -29.28 -1.34
C LEU A 400 -10.24 -30.32 -0.21
N GLU A 401 -10.27 -31.61 -0.55
CA GLU A 401 -10.27 -32.71 0.41
C GLU A 401 -9.08 -32.69 1.37
N SER A 402 -7.90 -32.23 0.93
CA SER A 402 -6.72 -32.14 1.80
C SER A 402 -6.73 -30.92 2.74
N GLU A 403 -7.49 -29.87 2.42
CA GLU A 403 -7.45 -28.57 3.13
C GLU A 403 -8.77 -28.18 3.80
N ASP A 404 -9.85 -28.92 3.52
CA ASP A 404 -11.20 -28.56 3.97
C ASP A 404 -11.33 -28.52 5.50
N ASP A 405 -10.65 -29.43 6.20
CA ASP A 405 -10.60 -29.41 7.67
C ASP A 405 -9.95 -28.13 8.21
N HIS A 406 -8.89 -27.64 7.57
CA HIS A 406 -8.29 -26.36 7.93
C HIS A 406 -9.23 -25.19 7.65
N PHE A 407 -9.93 -25.19 6.51
CA PHE A 407 -10.93 -24.16 6.21
C PHE A 407 -12.07 -24.16 7.22
N MET A 408 -12.59 -25.33 7.58
CA MET A 408 -13.64 -25.49 8.57
C MET A 408 -13.15 -25.11 9.98
N GLN A 409 -11.89 -25.36 10.33
CA GLN A 409 -11.30 -24.89 11.58
C GLN A 409 -11.31 -23.36 11.67
N VAL A 410 -10.94 -22.66 10.58
CA VAL A 410 -11.00 -21.19 10.53
C VAL A 410 -12.45 -20.72 10.67
N ILE A 411 -13.39 -21.24 9.87
CA ILE A 411 -14.81 -20.85 9.94
C ILE A 411 -15.36 -21.06 11.36
N ARG A 412 -15.07 -22.22 11.97
CA ARG A 412 -15.50 -22.56 13.32
C ARG A 412 -14.74 -21.81 14.42
N SER A 413 -13.70 -21.06 14.11
CA SER A 413 -13.07 -20.18 15.11
C SER A 413 -13.77 -18.83 15.24
N PHE A 414 -14.62 -18.45 14.27
CA PHE A 414 -15.31 -17.16 14.27
C PHE A 414 -16.29 -17.07 15.45
N ARG A 415 -16.18 -15.98 16.21
CA ARG A 415 -17.08 -15.68 17.34
C ARG A 415 -17.00 -14.23 17.77
N PRO A 416 -17.98 -13.76 18.56
CA PRO A 416 -17.85 -12.50 19.27
C PRO A 416 -16.63 -12.49 20.21
N MET A 417 -16.06 -11.31 20.41
CA MET A 417 -14.94 -11.14 21.33
C MET A 417 -15.39 -11.32 22.78
N ARG A 418 -14.50 -11.85 23.62
CA ARG A 418 -14.70 -11.85 25.08
C ARG A 418 -14.24 -10.52 25.67
N ALA A 419 -14.76 -10.18 26.84
CA ALA A 419 -14.44 -8.92 27.52
C ALA A 419 -12.94 -8.78 27.84
N ASP A 420 -12.26 -9.88 28.18
CA ASP A 420 -10.82 -9.92 28.46
C ASP A 420 -9.95 -9.82 27.18
N GLU A 421 -10.52 -10.06 26.01
CA GLU A 421 -9.83 -9.98 24.71
C GLU A 421 -9.82 -8.56 24.13
N GLN A 422 -10.59 -7.63 24.70
CA GLN A 422 -10.63 -6.23 24.23
C GLN A 422 -9.24 -5.57 24.24
N LYS A 423 -8.37 -5.96 25.15
CA LYS A 423 -6.97 -5.48 25.19
C LYS A 423 -6.12 -6.00 24.03
N LEU A 424 -6.43 -7.18 23.50
CA LEU A 424 -5.69 -7.78 22.38
C LEU A 424 -5.99 -7.09 21.05
N ALA A 425 -7.17 -6.50 20.93
CA ALA A 425 -7.61 -5.72 19.78
C ALA A 425 -7.08 -4.27 19.77
N GLN A 426 -6.41 -3.83 20.83
CA GLN A 426 -5.76 -2.53 20.83
C GLN A 426 -4.48 -2.59 19.98
N PRO A 427 -4.26 -1.64 19.04
CA PRO A 427 -3.05 -1.63 18.23
C PRO A 427 -1.84 -1.30 19.10
N ARG A 428 -0.68 -1.82 18.70
CA ARG A 428 0.58 -1.32 19.25
C ARG A 428 0.81 0.08 18.73
N ARG A 429 1.51 0.92 19.48
CA ARG A 429 1.75 2.33 19.12
C ARG A 429 3.24 2.64 19.12
N ILE A 430 3.62 3.57 18.26
CA ILE A 430 4.92 4.21 18.29
C ILE A 430 4.98 5.02 19.58
N ALA A 431 6.07 4.86 20.32
CA ALA A 431 6.44 5.78 21.39
C ALA A 431 7.82 6.34 21.07
N VAL A 432 7.99 7.66 21.23
CA VAL A 432 9.27 8.33 21.04
C VAL A 432 9.95 8.52 22.39
N VAL A 433 11.12 7.91 22.55
CA VAL A 433 11.83 7.84 23.84
C VAL A 433 13.27 8.30 23.66
N GLN A 434 13.72 9.19 24.54
CA GLN A 434 15.08 9.69 24.52
C GLN A 434 16.07 8.67 25.11
N VAL A 435 17.20 8.51 24.44
CA VAL A 435 18.28 7.61 24.83
C VAL A 435 19.08 8.23 25.96
N LYS A 436 19.23 7.47 27.06
CA LYS A 436 20.05 7.88 28.20
C LYS A 436 21.54 7.76 27.87
N SER A 437 22.38 8.53 28.57
CA SER A 437 23.83 8.50 28.36
C SER A 437 24.41 7.09 28.48
N GLY A 438 25.11 6.64 27.44
CA GLY A 438 25.78 5.32 27.38
C GLY A 438 24.84 4.13 27.17
N GLN A 439 23.54 4.36 26.90
CA GLN A 439 22.57 3.28 26.73
C GLN A 439 22.69 2.63 25.35
N THR A 440 22.89 1.30 25.30
CA THR A 440 22.90 0.55 24.03
C THR A 440 21.48 0.19 23.58
N VAL A 441 21.31 -0.19 22.31
CA VAL A 441 20.00 -0.65 21.81
C VAL A 441 19.51 -1.92 22.54
N GLU A 442 20.41 -2.79 22.97
CA GLU A 442 20.11 -3.98 23.77
C GLU A 442 19.54 -3.59 25.14
N GLN A 443 20.15 -2.59 25.79
CA GLN A 443 19.65 -2.05 27.06
C GLN A 443 18.32 -1.31 26.88
N PHE A 444 18.08 -0.72 25.71
CA PHE A 444 16.84 -0.05 25.36
C PHE A 444 15.70 -1.05 25.09
N ALA A 445 16.00 -2.16 24.39
CA ALA A 445 15.04 -3.21 24.06
C ALA A 445 14.49 -3.97 25.27
N LYS A 446 15.24 -4.03 26.38
CA LYS A 446 14.78 -4.67 27.64
C LYS A 446 13.53 -4.03 28.25
N ALA A 447 13.24 -2.77 27.92
CA ALA A 447 12.04 -2.09 28.37
C ALA A 447 10.81 -2.34 27.46
N GLU A 448 10.99 -3.03 26.33
CA GLU A 448 9.97 -3.25 25.32
C GLU A 448 9.31 -4.63 25.45
N THR A 449 8.03 -4.72 25.06
CA THR A 449 7.29 -5.98 25.09
C THR A 449 7.61 -6.86 23.88
N GLY A 450 8.13 -8.08 24.12
CA GLY A 450 8.36 -9.11 23.09
C GLY A 450 9.65 -9.91 23.32
N PRO A 451 9.98 -10.89 22.45
CA PRO A 451 11.30 -11.52 22.46
C PRO A 451 12.40 -10.46 22.27
N GLU A 452 13.49 -10.58 23.03
CA GLU A 452 14.56 -9.56 23.09
C GLU A 452 15.22 -9.36 21.71
N SER A 453 15.49 -10.43 20.97
CA SER A 453 16.09 -10.40 19.62
C SER A 453 15.22 -9.67 18.59
N ASP A 454 13.92 -9.93 18.62
CA ASP A 454 12.96 -9.34 17.67
C ASP A 454 12.73 -7.86 18.00
N SER A 455 12.83 -7.53 19.29
CA SER A 455 12.73 -6.14 19.76
C SER A 455 13.98 -5.33 19.40
N ILE A 456 15.20 -5.88 19.52
CA ILE A 456 16.44 -5.21 19.11
C ILE A 456 16.43 -4.91 17.60
N ASN A 457 16.19 -5.92 16.76
CA ASN A 457 16.23 -5.74 15.31
C ASN A 457 15.14 -4.79 14.82
N ARG A 458 13.94 -4.85 15.41
CA ARG A 458 12.85 -3.91 15.11
C ARG A 458 13.18 -2.48 15.54
N ILE A 459 13.75 -2.27 16.73
CA ILE A 459 14.20 -0.94 17.16
C ILE A 459 15.26 -0.41 16.19
N ARG A 460 16.22 -1.25 15.79
CA ARG A 460 17.23 -0.84 14.81
C ARG A 460 16.60 -0.44 13.49
N LEU A 461 15.69 -1.25 12.97
CA LEU A 461 14.98 -0.99 11.72
C LEU A 461 14.16 0.30 11.76
N LEU A 462 13.42 0.53 12.85
CA LEU A 462 12.61 1.73 13.03
C LEU A 462 13.44 3.00 13.02
N ASN A 463 14.71 2.95 13.43
CA ASN A 463 15.52 4.14 13.71
C ASN A 463 16.73 4.30 12.77
N ASP A 464 16.71 3.67 11.60
CA ASP A 464 17.83 3.69 10.64
C ASP A 464 19.18 3.21 11.24
N LEU A 465 19.11 2.23 12.15
CA LEU A 465 20.27 1.60 12.79
C LEU A 465 20.44 0.12 12.36
N TYR A 466 19.66 -0.37 11.40
CA TYR A 466 19.77 -1.75 10.95
C TYR A 466 21.06 -1.97 10.13
N PRO A 467 21.75 -3.12 10.24
CA PRO A 467 21.50 -4.25 11.16
C PRO A 467 22.22 -4.15 12.51
N THR A 468 23.25 -3.31 12.62
CA THR A 468 24.20 -3.32 13.76
C THR A 468 24.44 -1.95 14.40
N GLY A 469 23.78 -0.90 13.93
CA GLY A 469 23.90 0.45 14.46
C GLY A 469 23.52 0.56 15.93
N GLN A 470 24.06 1.59 16.58
CA GLN A 470 23.84 1.94 17.97
C GLN A 470 23.43 3.40 18.08
N PRO A 471 22.52 3.75 18.99
CA PRO A 471 22.13 5.13 19.20
C PRO A 471 23.23 5.93 19.90
N LYS A 472 23.19 7.24 19.74
CA LYS A 472 24.02 8.18 20.46
C LYS A 472 23.28 8.73 21.69
N PRO A 473 24.01 9.15 22.74
CA PRO A 473 23.39 9.85 23.87
C PRO A 473 22.56 11.05 23.40
N GLY A 474 21.32 11.14 23.87
CA GLY A 474 20.40 12.23 23.53
C GLY A 474 19.54 12.00 22.28
N ASP A 475 19.81 10.95 21.49
CA ASP A 475 18.96 10.58 20.36
C ASP A 475 17.54 10.27 20.82
N TRP A 476 16.55 10.58 19.98
CA TRP A 476 15.17 10.16 20.17
C TRP A 476 14.90 8.94 19.31
N LEU A 477 14.52 7.83 19.93
CA LEU A 477 14.21 6.59 19.22
C LEU A 477 12.73 6.26 19.30
N LYS A 478 12.22 5.74 18.18
CA LYS A 478 10.93 5.12 18.04
C LYS A 478 10.99 3.70 18.59
N VAL A 479 10.05 3.38 19.49
CA VAL A 479 9.79 2.03 19.98
C VAL A 479 8.32 1.67 19.78
N VAL A 480 7.95 0.42 20.05
CA VAL A 480 6.60 -0.10 19.79
C VAL A 480 6.07 -0.76 21.05
N ARG A 481 5.02 -0.16 21.63
CA ARG A 481 4.39 -0.58 22.89
C ARG A 481 2.92 -0.95 22.75
#